data_AF-A0A969X845-F1
#
_entry.id   AF-A0A969X845-F1
#
_cell.length_a   1.000
_cell.length_b   1.000
_cell.length_c   1.000
_cell.angle_alpha   90.00
_cell.angle_beta   90.00
_cell.angle_gamma   90.00
#
_symmetry.space_group_name_H-M   'P 1'
#
loop_
_entity.id
_entity.type
_entity.pdbx_description
1 polymer ?
#
loop_
_entity_poly.entity_id
_entity_poly.type
_entity_poly.pdbx_seq_one_letter_code
_entity_poly.pdbx_strand_id
1 'polypeptide(L)' 'MKNTLILRYPASWWSNLWRDVLPSGNGRIGAAVYGGVHRETVLINHYGLWHDGF' A
#
# COMPACT_ATOMS: atom_id res chain seq x y z
N MET A 1 -2.44 -19.52 -11.46
CA MET A 1 -2.88 -18.28 -10.79
C MET A 1 -3.96 -18.58 -9.76
N LYS A 2 -3.66 -19.35 -8.72
CA LYS A 2 -4.71 -19.88 -7.81
C LYS A 2 -5.10 -18.86 -6.73
N ASN A 3 -4.19 -17.97 -6.34
CA ASN A 3 -4.36 -17.03 -5.23
C ASN A 3 -3.92 -15.63 -5.69
N THR A 4 -4.82 -14.87 -6.31
CA THR A 4 -4.54 -13.51 -6.81
C THR A 4 -5.63 -12.58 -6.32
N LEU A 5 -5.22 -11.40 -5.83
CA LEU A 5 -6.13 -10.30 -5.56
C LEU A 5 -6.13 -9.36 -6.77
N ILE A 6 -7.31 -9.09 -7.32
CA ILE A 6 -7.50 -8.20 -8.47
C ILE A 6 -8.57 -7.17 -8.10
N LEU A 7 -8.22 -5.90 -8.22
CA LEU A 7 -9.16 -4.78 -8.06
C LEU A 7 -9.50 -4.21 -9.43
N ARG A 8 -10.76 -3.80 -9.60
CA ARG A 8 -11.25 -3.22 -10.87
C ARG A 8 -11.16 -1.69 -10.91
N TYR A 9 -10.76 -1.07 -9.81
CA TYR A 9 -10.65 0.36 -9.65
C TYR A 9 -9.43 0.70 -8.77
N PRO A 10 -8.81 1.86 -8.96
CA PRO A 10 -7.76 2.36 -8.05
C PRO A 10 -8.33 2.64 -6.65
N ALA A 11 -7.46 2.68 -5.64
CA ALA A 11 -7.88 3.09 -4.29
C ALA A 11 -8.64 4.43 -4.35
N SER A 12 -9.86 4.45 -3.80
CA SER A 12 -10.82 5.55 -4.00
C SER A 12 -10.74 6.58 -2.88
N TRP A 13 -10.94 7.86 -3.22
CA TRP A 13 -10.82 9.01 -2.32
C TRP A 13 -11.87 9.04 -1.20
N TRP A 14 -12.97 8.30 -1.35
CA TRP A 14 -14.03 8.26 -0.35
C TRP A 14 -13.62 7.38 0.84
N SER A 15 -12.98 8.03 1.83
CA SER A 15 -12.59 7.50 3.14
C SER A 15 -11.34 6.61 3.15
N ASN A 16 -10.27 7.11 3.79
CA ASN A 16 -9.03 6.40 4.12
C ASN A 16 -8.42 5.57 2.98
N LEU A 17 -7.97 6.24 1.92
CA LEU A 17 -7.37 5.66 0.71
C LEU A 17 -6.39 4.50 0.95
N TRP A 18 -5.60 4.55 2.03
CA TRP A 18 -4.62 3.52 2.37
C TRP A 18 -5.21 2.14 2.72
N ARG A 19 -6.53 2.03 2.92
CA ARG A 19 -7.18 0.75 3.27
C ARG A 19 -7.45 -0.14 2.06
N ASP A 20 -7.63 0.47 0.89
CA ASP A 20 -8.00 -0.23 -0.35
C ASP A 20 -6.78 -0.60 -1.21
N VAL A 21 -5.58 -0.28 -0.73
CA VAL A 21 -4.31 -0.49 -1.43
C VAL A 21 -3.87 -1.94 -1.37
N LEU A 22 -3.08 -2.37 -2.35
CA LEU A 22 -2.47 -3.70 -2.33
C LEU A 22 -1.13 -3.66 -1.56
N PRO A 23 -1.01 -4.35 -0.40
CA PRO A 23 0.23 -4.39 0.35
C PRO A 23 1.21 -5.43 -0.22
N SER A 24 2.49 -5.11 -0.13
CA SER A 24 3.62 -6.01 -0.40
C SER A 24 4.78 -5.67 0.52
N GLY A 25 5.65 -6.63 0.81
CA GLY A 25 6.80 -6.38 1.67
C GLY A 25 7.74 -7.56 1.79
N ASN A 26 8.97 -7.26 2.20
CA ASN A 26 10.04 -8.25 2.38
C ASN A 26 10.41 -8.48 3.85
N GLY A 27 9.53 -8.08 4.78
CA GLY A 27 9.75 -8.14 6.23
C GLY A 27 10.51 -6.93 6.81
N ARG A 28 11.20 -6.13 5.99
CA ARG A 28 11.88 -4.91 6.44
C ARG A 28 11.28 -3.64 5.83
N ILE A 29 10.94 -3.68 4.55
CA ILE A 29 10.28 -2.60 3.82
C ILE A 29 8.90 -3.09 3.40
N GLY A 30 7.89 -2.26 3.64
CA GLY A 30 6.53 -2.43 3.16
C GLY A 30 6.21 -1.41 2.07
N ALA A 31 5.43 -1.83 1.08
CA ALA A 31 4.92 -1.00 0.00
C ALA A 31 3.41 -1.25 -0.13
N ALA A 32 2.63 -0.18 -0.23
CA ALA A 32 1.19 -0.23 -0.43
C ALA A 32 0.84 0.54 -1.71
N VAL A 33 0.34 -0.16 -2.74
CA VAL A 33 0.14 0.38 -4.09
C VAL A 33 -1.31 0.82 -4.29
N TYR A 34 -1.52 2.07 -4.72
CA TYR A 34 -2.84 2.68 -4.85
C TYR A 34 -3.45 2.44 -6.24
N GLY A 35 -2.64 2.28 -7.28
CA GLY A 35 -3.10 1.95 -8.64
C GLY A 35 -3.65 3.15 -9.42
N GLY A 36 -3.30 4.38 -9.04
CA GLY A 36 -3.76 5.62 -9.65
C GLY A 36 -3.32 5.78 -11.11
N VAL A 37 -4.30 6.01 -12.00
CA VAL A 37 -4.08 6.01 -13.47
C VAL A 37 -3.25 7.20 -13.97
N HIS A 38 -3.63 8.43 -13.59
CA HIS A 38 -2.88 9.64 -13.99
C HIS A 38 -1.71 9.94 -13.04
N ARG A 39 -1.90 9.64 -11.75
CA ARG A 39 -0.92 9.87 -10.70
C ARG A 39 -0.93 8.68 -9.76
N GLU A 40 0.14 7.90 -9.80
CA GLU A 40 0.34 6.77 -8.90
C GLU A 40 0.84 7.26 -7.54
N THR A 41 0.56 6.49 -6.49
CA THR A 41 1.12 6.71 -5.16
C THR A 41 1.43 5.37 -4.54
N VAL A 42 2.67 5.18 -4.09
CA VAL A 42 3.07 4.01 -3.33
C VAL A 42 3.44 4.46 -1.92
N LEU A 43 2.67 4.01 -0.94
CA LEU A 43 2.98 4.24 0.46
C LEU A 43 4.13 3.32 0.88
N ILE A 44 5.20 3.89 1.43
CA ILE A 44 6.38 3.15 1.87
C ILE A 44 6.46 3.17 3.39
N ASN A 45 6.72 1.99 3.96
CA ASN A 45 6.99 1.82 5.39
C ASN A 45 8.31 1.08 5.59
N HIS A 46 8.97 1.32 6.73
CA HIS A 46 10.17 0.61 7.13
C HIS A 46 10.02 0.10 8.57
N TYR A 47 10.35 -1.18 8.81
CA TYR A 47 10.18 -1.85 10.10
C TYR A 47 10.85 -1.12 11.26
N GLY A 48 12.01 -0.51 11.03
CA GLY A 48 12.75 0.26 12.04
C GLY A 48 12.39 1.74 12.13
N LEU A 49 11.40 2.23 11.39
CA LEU A 49 11.00 3.65 11.42
C LEU A 49 10.02 3.89 12.58
N TRP A 50 10.56 3.90 13.80
CA TRP A 50 9.84 4.25 15.01
C TRP A 50 10.26 5.65 15.46
N HIS A 51 9.30 6.42 15.96
CA HIS A 51 9.64 7.65 16.67
C HIS A 51 9.91 7.30 18.14
N ASP A 52 10.87 7.99 18.76
CA ASP A 52 11.17 7.92 20.20
C ASP A 52 11.79 6.61 20.74
N GLY A 53 12.20 5.69 19.85
CA GLY A 53 13.11 4.59 20.18
C GLY A 53 12.67 3.68 21.33
N PHE A 54 11.73 2.77 21.07
CA PHE A 54 11.52 1.57 21.89
C PHE A 54 11.34 0.34 21.00
#